data_AF-A0A0U9HKL0-F1
#
_entry.id   AF-A0A0U9HKL0-F1
#
_cell.length_a   1.000
_cell.length_b   1.000
_cell.length_c   1.000
_cell.angle_alpha   90.00
_cell.angle_beta   90.00
_cell.angle_gamma   90.00
#
_symmetry.space_group_name_H-M   'P 1'
#
loop_
_entity.id
_entity.type
_entity.pdbx_description
1 polymer ?
#
loop_
_entity_poly.entity_id
_entity_poly.type
_entity_poly.pdbx_seq_one_letter_code
_entity_poly.pdbx_strand_id
1 'polypeptide(L)'
;MAATWRLRRALPLLLCLVSMPGSFCDGRARTPVQQAGQLDTGEEASALLESVPGYLASVLCDGLFISDRTLASLLSSEGCLLGCALLPELLATNALSYTVDGRRKSVTARAGHVVVTATAPRDPSRQPFSCLVKTSAQVGPVVRPVYRSNGSPYRRFDWPEARGGTSSEFSGVDYGRLAAAIAPFFADPMAPNSVANATETRAVVVIYQGKIIAERYAESLGFFETTPLLGWSMGKSLTSALVGLRIGDGALNLTDLANPRAWSPAEVAERNITVADLLHQTSGIRWNESSLPGSDANRVTFGLAQNDTEMFVVARPQAVPAGTRFDYSTGNVQLLQGQLRRSFRGNDVAYWSYPYNRLFKPIGARSFKLSFDGVGTIQASSSVYATARDWARLGQLYLQDGVWDGTRILPRGWVRYSRTPSSPSVRHVCGPVSLALGLCAPYGALWWVAPLKGVSAAAYAAEGFEGQYVVVVPDQELVVVQLGWARNDALDDYYAGVLVRHVSEAVPRGKSPRAKNTPGFSLP
;
A
#
# COMPACT_ATOMS: atom_id res chain seq x y z
N MET A 1 -34.63 16.48 -7.23
CA MET A 1 -35.43 16.10 -6.03
C MET A 1 -35.84 14.62 -6.03
N ALA A 2 -36.19 14.00 -7.17
CA ALA A 2 -36.51 12.57 -7.21
C ALA A 2 -35.28 11.64 -7.01
N ALA A 3 -34.09 12.04 -7.49
CA ALA A 3 -32.84 11.27 -7.34
C ALA A 3 -32.32 11.23 -5.88
N THR A 4 -32.38 12.37 -5.18
CA THR A 4 -32.02 12.48 -3.75
C THR A 4 -32.95 11.67 -2.83
N TRP A 5 -34.20 11.44 -3.25
CA TRP A 5 -35.16 10.64 -2.49
C TRP A 5 -34.92 9.13 -2.66
N ARG A 6 -34.52 8.68 -3.86
CA ARG A 6 -34.15 7.28 -4.12
C ARG A 6 -32.83 6.89 -3.45
N LEU A 7 -31.83 7.77 -3.48
CA LEU A 7 -30.55 7.57 -2.78
C LEU A 7 -30.73 7.45 -1.26
N ARG A 8 -31.59 8.27 -0.63
CA ARG A 8 -31.88 8.18 0.82
C ARG A 8 -32.55 6.87 1.25
N ARG A 9 -33.35 6.23 0.37
CA ARG A 9 -33.97 4.93 0.66
C ARG A 9 -33.05 3.74 0.38
N ALA A 10 -32.10 3.88 -0.55
CA ALA A 10 -31.15 2.82 -0.88
C ALA A 10 -29.95 2.77 0.07
N LEU A 11 -29.58 3.90 0.69
CA LEU A 11 -28.39 4.04 1.55
C LEU A 11 -28.29 3.04 2.72
N PRO A 12 -29.38 2.73 3.46
CA PRO A 12 -29.33 1.73 4.54
C PRO A 12 -29.11 0.30 4.04
N LEU A 13 -29.66 -0.03 2.87
CA LEU A 13 -29.45 -1.32 2.18
C LEU A 13 -28.03 -1.41 1.60
N LEU A 14 -27.50 -0.30 1.10
CA LEU A 14 -26.12 -0.15 0.61
C LEU A 14 -25.08 -0.31 1.73
N LEU A 15 -25.31 0.30 2.90
CA LEU A 15 -24.47 0.12 4.08
C LEU A 15 -24.48 -1.33 4.58
N CYS A 16 -25.60 -2.05 4.45
CA CYS A 16 -25.70 -3.48 4.74
C CYS A 16 -24.94 -4.36 3.74
N LEU A 17 -25.00 -4.05 2.44
CA LEU A 17 -24.29 -4.80 1.39
C LEU A 17 -22.77 -4.60 1.43
N VAL A 18 -22.30 -3.44 1.86
CA VAL A 18 -20.87 -3.12 2.01
C VAL A 18 -20.28 -3.71 3.30
N SER A 19 -21.11 -4.04 4.30
CA SER A 19 -20.58 -4.44 5.61
C SER A 19 -20.29 -5.94 5.78
N MET A 20 -21.01 -6.89 5.16
CA MET A 20 -20.65 -8.33 5.14
C MET A 20 -21.49 -9.13 4.12
N PRO A 21 -20.91 -9.87 3.15
CA PRO A 21 -21.67 -10.87 2.41
C PRO A 21 -21.64 -12.20 3.19
N GLY A 22 -22.71 -12.49 3.94
CA GLY A 22 -22.84 -13.80 4.62
C GLY A 22 -23.94 -13.95 5.67
N SER A 23 -24.55 -12.85 6.15
CA SER A 23 -25.60 -12.95 7.16
C SER A 23 -26.98 -13.02 6.52
N PHE A 24 -27.59 -14.22 6.54
CA PHE A 24 -29.02 -14.36 6.30
C PHE A 24 -29.80 -13.42 7.23
N CYS A 25 -30.63 -12.56 6.65
CA CYS A 25 -31.63 -11.82 7.39
C CYS A 25 -32.69 -12.80 7.94
N ASP A 26 -32.44 -13.37 9.12
CA ASP A 26 -33.50 -13.98 9.92
C ASP A 26 -33.58 -13.32 11.30
N GLY A 27 -34.80 -12.92 11.65
CA GLY A 27 -35.12 -11.83 12.57
C GLY A 27 -34.98 -12.14 14.06
N ARG A 28 -34.15 -13.09 14.49
CA ARG A 28 -34.00 -13.44 15.91
C ARG A 28 -32.61 -13.95 16.29
N ALA A 29 -31.64 -13.04 16.42
CA ALA A 29 -30.53 -13.17 17.38
C ALA A 29 -29.85 -11.81 17.56
N ARG A 30 -29.59 -11.40 18.82
CA ARG A 30 -28.87 -10.16 19.15
C ARG A 30 -27.38 -10.33 18.81
N THR A 31 -26.91 -9.61 17.78
CA THR A 31 -25.50 -9.53 17.33
C THR A 31 -24.85 -8.20 17.77
N PRO A 32 -23.51 -8.05 17.71
CA PRO A 32 -22.75 -6.99 18.37
C PRO A 32 -22.86 -5.63 17.66
N VAL A 33 -24.07 -5.10 17.60
CA VAL A 33 -24.41 -3.75 17.08
C VAL A 33 -24.23 -2.68 18.17
N GLN A 34 -23.92 -3.04 19.41
CA GLN A 34 -23.88 -2.07 20.53
C GLN A 34 -22.57 -1.29 20.69
N GLN A 35 -21.58 -1.41 19.80
CA GLN A 35 -20.42 -0.51 19.77
C GLN A 35 -20.35 0.40 18.53
N ALA A 36 -21.24 0.25 17.56
CA ALA A 36 -21.44 1.22 16.48
C ALA A 36 -22.46 2.27 16.94
N GLY A 37 -22.01 3.20 17.79
CA GLY A 37 -22.82 4.34 18.20
C GLY A 37 -23.19 5.21 16.98
N GLN A 38 -24.50 5.34 16.74
CA GLN A 38 -25.17 6.42 16.00
C GLN A 38 -24.45 6.95 14.75
N LEU A 39 -24.72 6.32 13.60
CA LEU A 39 -24.40 6.85 12.27
C LEU A 39 -25.35 8.01 11.93
N ASP A 40 -24.83 9.22 11.73
CA ASP A 40 -25.62 10.40 11.36
C ASP A 40 -25.76 10.50 9.83
N THR A 41 -26.89 10.03 9.32
CA THR A 41 -27.12 9.65 7.91
C THR A 41 -26.99 10.76 6.85
N GLY A 42 -26.87 12.03 7.24
CA GLY A 42 -26.79 13.18 6.33
C GLY A 42 -25.36 13.63 5.99
N GLU A 43 -24.49 13.72 6.98
CA GLU A 43 -23.12 14.24 6.84
C GLU A 43 -22.19 13.19 6.21
N GLU A 44 -22.38 11.92 6.57
CA GLU A 44 -21.63 10.80 6.01
C GLU A 44 -21.94 10.59 4.52
N ALA A 45 -23.20 10.77 4.09
CA ALA A 45 -23.59 10.68 2.68
C ALA A 45 -22.94 11.78 1.81
N SER A 46 -22.73 12.98 2.38
CA SER A 46 -21.97 14.05 1.71
C SER A 46 -20.50 13.67 1.61
N ALA A 47 -19.87 13.28 2.71
CA ALA A 47 -18.47 12.87 2.74
C ALA A 47 -18.18 11.69 1.79
N LEU A 48 -19.13 10.76 1.66
CA LEU A 48 -19.06 9.64 0.73
C LEU A 48 -18.98 10.14 -0.72
N LEU A 49 -19.93 10.98 -1.14
CA LEU A 49 -20.00 11.53 -2.50
C LEU A 49 -18.80 12.44 -2.83
N GLU A 50 -18.23 13.12 -1.83
CA GLU A 50 -17.07 13.99 -2.01
C GLU A 50 -15.80 13.20 -2.35
N SER A 51 -15.68 11.94 -1.90
CA SER A 51 -14.49 11.11 -2.12
C SER A 51 -14.43 10.37 -3.46
N VAL A 52 -15.59 10.07 -4.02
CA VAL A 52 -15.70 9.31 -5.29
C VAL A 52 -15.00 10.02 -6.46
N PRO A 53 -15.13 11.35 -6.66
CA PRO A 53 -14.37 12.06 -7.70
C PRO A 53 -12.86 11.96 -7.49
N GLY A 54 -12.38 12.03 -6.25
CA GLY A 54 -10.96 11.95 -5.93
C GLY A 54 -10.37 10.60 -6.30
N TYR A 55 -11.07 9.53 -5.90
CA TYR A 55 -10.71 8.17 -6.29
C TYR A 55 -10.71 7.99 -7.80
N LEU A 56 -11.84 8.32 -8.46
CA LEU A 56 -11.99 8.10 -9.90
C LEU A 56 -10.93 8.87 -10.70
N ALA A 57 -10.69 10.14 -10.37
CA ALA A 57 -9.67 10.93 -11.05
C ALA A 57 -8.26 10.32 -10.87
N SER A 58 -7.93 9.88 -9.65
CA SER A 58 -6.60 9.31 -9.34
C SER A 58 -6.37 7.99 -10.07
N VAL A 59 -7.28 7.04 -9.90
CA VAL A 59 -7.21 5.70 -10.52
C VAL A 59 -7.17 5.80 -12.04
N LEU A 60 -8.06 6.61 -12.65
CA LEU A 60 -8.06 6.76 -14.10
C LEU A 60 -6.77 7.44 -14.60
N CYS A 61 -6.26 8.46 -13.90
CA CYS A 61 -5.04 9.13 -14.32
C CYS A 61 -3.83 8.21 -14.24
N ASP A 62 -3.64 7.53 -13.11
CA ASP A 62 -2.52 6.60 -12.93
C ASP A 62 -2.65 5.40 -13.87
N GLY A 63 -3.85 4.86 -14.03
CA GLY A 63 -4.14 3.79 -14.99
C GLY A 63 -3.76 4.17 -16.43
N LEU A 64 -4.29 5.28 -16.93
CA LEU A 64 -4.08 5.72 -18.32
C LEU A 64 -2.65 6.18 -18.60
N PHE A 65 -2.05 6.98 -17.71
CA PHE A 65 -0.82 7.72 -18.02
C PHE A 65 0.43 7.18 -17.33
N ILE A 66 0.28 6.37 -16.30
CA ILE A 66 1.39 5.74 -15.57
C ILE A 66 1.47 4.24 -15.91
N SER A 67 0.32 3.57 -16.02
CA SER A 67 0.23 2.13 -16.21
C SER A 67 -0.12 1.70 -17.64
N ASP A 68 -0.32 2.67 -18.55
CA ASP A 68 -0.64 2.47 -19.98
C ASP A 68 -1.86 1.56 -20.21
N ARG A 69 -2.88 1.72 -19.36
CA ARG A 69 -4.14 0.96 -19.39
C ARG A 69 -5.16 1.65 -20.29
N THR A 70 -6.15 0.89 -20.77
CA THR A 70 -7.28 1.45 -21.51
C THR A 70 -8.38 1.93 -20.57
N LEU A 71 -9.09 3.01 -20.95
CA LEU A 71 -10.22 3.53 -20.16
C LEU A 71 -11.31 2.47 -19.92
N ALA A 72 -11.64 1.68 -20.95
CA ALA A 72 -12.63 0.62 -20.83
C ALA A 72 -12.23 -0.43 -19.79
N SER A 73 -10.95 -0.80 -19.74
CA SER A 73 -10.50 -1.71 -18.70
C SER A 73 -10.56 -1.08 -17.33
N LEU A 74 -10.11 0.18 -17.17
CA LEU A 74 -10.11 0.84 -15.87
C LEU A 74 -11.52 0.98 -15.31
N LEU A 75 -12.52 1.31 -16.14
CA LEU A 75 -13.91 1.45 -15.69
C LEU A 75 -14.59 0.11 -15.36
N SER A 76 -14.07 -1.01 -15.86
CA SER A 76 -14.64 -2.35 -15.61
C SER A 76 -13.99 -3.09 -14.44
N SER A 77 -12.84 -2.62 -13.95
CA SER A 77 -12.15 -3.18 -12.78
C SER A 77 -11.98 -2.16 -11.65
N GLU A 78 -11.25 -1.08 -11.90
CA GLU A 78 -10.67 -0.21 -10.87
C GLU A 78 -11.45 1.07 -10.59
N GLY A 79 -12.28 1.52 -11.53
CA GLY A 79 -12.93 2.83 -11.48
C GLY A 79 -14.04 2.97 -10.43
N CYS A 80 -14.24 1.96 -9.59
CA CYS A 80 -15.49 1.77 -8.86
C CYS A 80 -15.30 1.62 -7.33
N LEU A 81 -14.98 2.71 -6.63
CA LEU A 81 -14.81 2.73 -5.16
C LEU A 81 -16.01 2.14 -4.38
N LEU A 82 -17.22 2.25 -4.92
CA LEU A 82 -18.47 1.77 -4.32
C LEU A 82 -18.97 0.45 -4.95
N GLY A 83 -18.10 -0.27 -5.64
CA GLY A 83 -18.45 -1.42 -6.46
C GLY A 83 -18.91 -1.04 -7.87
N CYS A 84 -18.49 -1.81 -8.88
CA CYS A 84 -18.73 -1.49 -10.29
C CYS A 84 -20.19 -1.56 -10.74
N ALA A 85 -21.09 -2.08 -9.90
CA ALA A 85 -22.53 -2.06 -10.21
C ALA A 85 -23.14 -0.65 -10.18
N LEU A 86 -22.61 0.26 -9.35
CA LEU A 86 -23.19 1.59 -9.16
C LEU A 86 -22.60 2.65 -10.09
N LEU A 87 -21.35 2.46 -10.54
CA LEU A 87 -20.67 3.43 -11.39
C LEU A 87 -21.46 3.77 -12.67
N PRO A 88 -22.03 2.80 -13.43
CA PRO A 88 -22.83 3.09 -14.60
C PRO A 88 -24.05 3.97 -14.31
N GLU A 89 -24.76 3.71 -13.19
CA GLU A 89 -25.94 4.50 -12.80
C GLU A 89 -25.55 5.93 -12.39
N LEU A 90 -24.45 6.09 -11.65
CA LEU A 90 -23.93 7.40 -11.25
C LEU A 90 -23.50 8.24 -12.47
N LEU A 91 -22.87 7.61 -13.46
CA LEU A 91 -22.49 8.25 -14.72
C LEU A 91 -23.72 8.59 -15.58
N ALA A 92 -24.68 7.66 -15.71
CA ALA A 92 -25.88 7.86 -16.52
C ALA A 92 -26.80 8.96 -15.97
N THR A 93 -26.82 9.15 -14.65
CA THR A 93 -27.62 10.19 -13.97
C THR A 93 -26.88 11.52 -13.84
N ASN A 94 -25.63 11.63 -14.33
CA ASN A 94 -24.73 12.76 -14.11
C ASN A 94 -24.50 13.09 -12.61
N ALA A 95 -24.75 12.12 -11.71
CA ALA A 95 -24.40 12.25 -10.30
C ALA A 95 -22.87 12.23 -10.10
N LEU A 96 -22.18 11.52 -11.00
CA LEU A 96 -20.74 11.52 -11.18
C LEU A 96 -20.44 11.77 -12.67
N SER A 97 -19.39 12.53 -12.96
CA SER A 97 -18.91 12.73 -14.33
C SER A 97 -17.40 12.78 -14.35
N TYR A 98 -16.79 12.48 -15.49
CA TYR A 98 -15.36 12.63 -15.68
C TYR A 98 -15.02 13.10 -17.10
N THR A 99 -13.87 13.74 -17.26
CA THR A 99 -13.28 14.12 -18.54
C THR A 99 -11.81 13.73 -18.56
N VAL A 100 -11.35 13.26 -19.72
CA VAL A 100 -9.94 12.90 -19.93
C VAL A 100 -9.35 13.87 -20.96
N ASP A 101 -8.27 14.54 -20.59
CA ASP A 101 -7.48 15.38 -21.50
C ASP A 101 -6.14 14.68 -21.77
N GLY A 102 -6.04 14.04 -22.95
CA GLY A 102 -4.82 13.35 -23.37
C GLY A 102 -3.64 14.27 -23.68
N ARG A 103 -3.89 15.56 -24.00
CA ARG A 103 -2.81 16.54 -24.26
C ARG A 103 -2.18 17.03 -22.96
N ARG A 104 -3.03 17.31 -21.96
CA ARG A 104 -2.57 17.71 -20.61
C ARG A 104 -2.20 16.53 -19.73
N LYS A 105 -2.54 15.30 -20.16
CA LYS A 105 -2.42 14.07 -19.38
C LYS A 105 -3.11 14.20 -18.03
N SER A 106 -4.37 14.60 -18.06
CA SER A 106 -5.16 14.83 -16.85
C SER A 106 -6.53 14.18 -16.94
N VAL A 107 -7.05 13.76 -15.79
CA VAL A 107 -8.43 13.33 -15.61
C VAL A 107 -9.09 14.26 -14.61
N THR A 108 -10.23 14.83 -14.97
CA THR A 108 -11.06 15.62 -14.06
C THR A 108 -12.34 14.86 -13.79
N ALA A 109 -12.64 14.58 -12.52
CA ALA A 109 -13.90 13.99 -12.07
C ALA A 109 -14.70 14.98 -11.23
N ARG A 110 -16.04 14.88 -11.27
CA ARG A 110 -16.95 15.78 -10.58
C ARG A 110 -18.15 15.02 -10.01
N ALA A 111 -18.47 15.32 -8.75
CA ALA A 111 -19.75 14.97 -8.11
C ALA A 111 -20.27 16.20 -7.35
N GLY A 112 -21.47 16.67 -7.67
CA GLY A 112 -22.03 17.88 -7.07
C GLY A 112 -21.15 19.12 -7.28
N HIS A 113 -20.62 19.67 -6.18
CA HIS A 113 -19.72 20.85 -6.17
C HIS A 113 -18.23 20.47 -6.10
N VAL A 114 -17.91 19.21 -5.82
CA VAL A 114 -16.54 18.72 -5.75
C VAL A 114 -16.03 18.43 -7.15
N VAL A 115 -14.90 19.03 -7.48
CA VAL A 115 -14.16 18.76 -8.72
C VAL A 115 -12.76 18.35 -8.33
N VAL A 116 -12.31 17.19 -8.82
CA VAL A 116 -10.95 16.70 -8.59
C VAL A 116 -10.28 16.50 -9.94
N THR A 117 -9.06 17.00 -10.08
CA THR A 117 -8.23 16.84 -11.26
C THR A 117 -6.94 16.14 -10.87
N ALA A 118 -6.72 14.95 -11.41
CA ALA A 118 -5.43 14.26 -11.34
C ALA A 118 -4.64 14.56 -12.62
N THR A 119 -3.36 14.91 -12.50
CA THR A 119 -2.51 15.26 -13.63
C THR A 119 -1.19 14.50 -13.58
N ALA A 120 -0.87 13.77 -14.63
CA ALA A 120 0.41 13.08 -14.77
C ALA A 120 1.54 14.08 -15.05
N PRO A 121 2.80 13.72 -14.75
CA PRO A 121 3.96 14.47 -15.22
C PRO A 121 3.94 14.66 -16.74
N ARG A 122 4.37 15.83 -17.23
CA ARG A 122 4.44 16.11 -18.67
C ARG A 122 5.34 15.10 -19.42
N ASP A 123 6.42 14.67 -18.76
CA ASP A 123 7.33 13.64 -19.26
C ASP A 123 7.47 12.50 -18.22
N PRO A 124 6.55 11.51 -18.26
CA PRO A 124 6.60 10.35 -17.34
C PRO A 124 7.81 9.44 -17.55
N SER A 125 8.50 9.56 -18.70
CA SER A 125 9.72 8.80 -19.00
C SER A 125 10.94 9.37 -18.28
N ARG A 126 10.94 10.69 -18.03
CA ARG A 126 12.00 11.40 -17.29
C ARG A 126 11.65 11.72 -15.85
N GLN A 127 10.36 11.79 -15.52
CA GLN A 127 9.88 12.02 -14.16
C GLN A 127 9.30 10.72 -13.58
N PRO A 128 9.89 10.20 -12.51
CA PRO A 128 9.46 8.93 -11.94
C PRO A 128 8.28 9.11 -10.96
N PHE A 129 7.36 10.05 -11.21
CA PHE A 129 6.26 10.36 -10.29
C PHE A 129 4.92 9.86 -10.83
N SER A 130 3.98 9.59 -9.93
CA SER A 130 2.58 9.29 -10.27
C SER A 130 1.78 10.56 -10.56
N CYS A 131 0.48 10.43 -10.82
CA CYS A 131 -0.41 11.56 -10.96
C CYS A 131 -0.50 12.41 -9.68
N LEU A 132 -0.48 13.73 -9.86
CA LEU A 132 -0.73 14.71 -8.80
C LEU A 132 -2.21 15.04 -8.76
N VAL A 133 -2.82 14.86 -7.59
CA VAL A 133 -4.24 15.09 -7.36
C VAL A 133 -4.46 16.51 -6.85
N LYS A 134 -5.35 17.25 -7.52
CA LYS A 134 -5.79 18.58 -7.12
C LYS A 134 -7.30 18.64 -6.97
N THR A 135 -7.82 19.09 -5.84
CA THR A 135 -9.27 19.26 -5.62
C THR A 135 -9.70 20.72 -5.70
N SER A 136 -10.96 20.99 -5.99
CA SER A 136 -11.54 22.35 -5.98
C SER A 136 -11.54 22.98 -4.59
N ALA A 137 -11.48 22.17 -3.53
CA ALA A 137 -11.35 22.62 -2.15
C ALA A 137 -9.91 23.04 -1.79
N GLN A 138 -8.91 22.59 -2.55
CA GLN A 138 -7.52 23.02 -2.35
C GLN A 138 -7.29 24.42 -2.89
N VAL A 139 -7.02 25.36 -1.98
CA VAL A 139 -6.67 26.75 -2.30
C VAL A 139 -5.15 26.89 -2.33
N GLY A 140 -4.62 27.39 -3.45
CA GLY A 140 -3.19 27.68 -3.61
C GLY A 140 -2.48 26.91 -4.74
N PRO A 141 -1.19 27.20 -4.96
CA PRO A 141 -0.39 26.49 -5.95
C PRO A 141 -0.05 25.07 -5.46
N VAL A 142 -0.19 24.10 -6.35
CA VAL A 142 0.30 22.73 -6.12
C VAL A 142 1.81 22.72 -6.38
N VAL A 143 2.58 22.28 -5.40
CA VAL A 143 4.02 22.06 -5.55
C VAL A 143 4.22 20.92 -6.54
N ARG A 144 5.09 21.13 -7.54
CA ARG A 144 5.45 20.11 -8.52
C ARG A 144 6.81 19.52 -8.15
N PRO A 145 6.85 18.26 -7.69
CA PRO A 145 8.10 17.59 -7.39
C PRO A 145 9.04 17.59 -8.59
N VAL A 146 10.32 17.72 -8.31
CA VAL A 146 11.39 17.67 -9.30
C VAL A 146 12.35 16.55 -8.94
N TYR A 147 12.56 15.64 -9.89
CA TYR A 147 13.57 14.61 -9.78
C TYR A 147 14.91 15.13 -10.31
N ARG A 148 15.96 15.01 -9.49
CA ARG A 148 17.35 15.25 -9.89
C ARG A 148 18.17 13.98 -9.70
N SER A 149 18.57 13.39 -10.82
CA SER A 149 19.52 12.27 -10.82
C SER A 149 20.86 12.69 -10.22
N ASN A 150 21.44 11.81 -9.41
CA ASN A 150 22.82 11.92 -8.92
C ASN A 150 23.89 11.47 -9.96
N GLY A 151 23.50 11.26 -11.22
CA GLY A 151 24.39 10.77 -12.28
C GLY A 151 24.64 9.27 -12.27
N SER A 152 24.38 8.57 -11.15
CA SER A 152 24.48 7.11 -11.09
C SER A 152 23.42 6.47 -12.00
N PRO A 153 23.82 5.54 -12.90
CA PRO A 153 22.85 4.73 -13.62
C PRO A 153 22.13 3.79 -12.65
N TYR A 154 20.96 3.32 -13.05
CA TYR A 154 20.42 2.11 -12.44
C TYR A 154 21.41 0.98 -12.65
N ARG A 155 21.77 0.28 -11.57
CA ARG A 155 22.61 -0.92 -11.70
C ARG A 155 21.90 -1.89 -12.64
N ARG A 156 22.61 -2.35 -13.67
CA ARG A 156 22.14 -3.43 -14.56
C ARG A 156 22.51 -4.74 -13.91
N PHE A 157 21.57 -5.65 -13.89
CA PHE A 157 21.72 -6.96 -13.30
C PHE A 157 20.96 -7.92 -14.20
N ASP A 158 21.51 -9.13 -14.41
CA ASP A 158 20.80 -10.22 -15.10
C ASP A 158 19.52 -10.62 -14.32
N TRP A 159 19.53 -10.30 -13.03
CA TRP A 159 18.39 -10.43 -12.13
C TRP A 159 17.66 -9.09 -12.01
N PRO A 160 16.33 -9.01 -12.18
CA PRO A 160 15.32 -9.97 -12.57
C PRO A 160 14.91 -9.76 -14.06
N GLU A 161 15.88 -9.61 -14.95
CA GLU A 161 15.60 -9.30 -16.36
C GLU A 161 15.23 -10.57 -17.16
N ALA A 162 15.57 -11.77 -16.67
CA ALA A 162 15.10 -13.04 -17.24
C ALA A 162 13.72 -13.45 -16.70
N ARG A 163 12.84 -13.96 -17.57
CA ARG A 163 11.53 -14.49 -17.18
C ARG A 163 11.67 -15.74 -16.31
N GLY A 164 10.83 -15.87 -15.29
CA GLY A 164 10.73 -17.09 -14.48
C GLY A 164 10.50 -18.32 -15.35
N GLY A 165 11.23 -19.41 -15.11
CA GLY A 165 11.12 -20.64 -15.92
C GLY A 165 11.85 -20.63 -17.26
N THR A 166 12.60 -19.57 -17.62
CA THR A 166 13.29 -19.50 -18.92
C THR A 166 14.81 -19.69 -18.89
N SER A 167 15.48 -19.67 -17.72
CA SER A 167 16.96 -19.67 -17.73
C SER A 167 17.73 -20.36 -16.58
N SER A 168 17.08 -20.94 -15.56
CA SER A 168 17.75 -21.93 -14.70
C SER A 168 16.73 -22.71 -13.87
N GLU A 169 16.49 -23.98 -14.22
CA GLU A 169 15.83 -24.91 -13.31
C GLU A 169 16.67 -25.04 -12.05
N PHE A 170 16.09 -24.71 -10.90
CA PHE A 170 16.71 -24.95 -9.61
C PHE A 170 16.50 -26.41 -9.24
N SER A 171 17.62 -27.12 -9.02
CA SER A 171 17.56 -28.49 -8.52
C SER A 171 16.78 -28.54 -7.21
N GLY A 172 15.79 -29.44 -7.15
CA GLY A 172 14.92 -29.64 -5.99
C GLY A 172 13.66 -28.77 -5.95
N VAL A 173 13.48 -27.82 -6.87
CA VAL A 173 12.20 -27.11 -7.02
C VAL A 173 11.22 -27.99 -7.81
N ASP A 174 10.03 -28.22 -7.25
CA ASP A 174 8.92 -28.89 -7.92
C ASP A 174 8.14 -27.88 -8.75
N TYR A 175 8.56 -27.70 -10.01
CA TYR A 175 7.92 -26.76 -10.93
C TYR A 175 6.47 -27.14 -11.29
N GLY A 176 6.13 -28.43 -11.26
CA GLY A 176 4.76 -28.90 -11.48
C GLY A 176 3.84 -28.44 -10.35
N ARG A 177 4.27 -28.62 -9.09
CA ARG A 177 3.56 -28.12 -7.92
C ARG A 177 3.50 -26.59 -7.87
N LEU A 178 4.59 -25.91 -8.26
CA LEU A 178 4.63 -24.45 -8.32
C LEU A 178 3.62 -23.90 -9.34
N ALA A 179 3.56 -24.49 -10.54
CA ALA A 179 2.58 -24.12 -11.54
C ALA A 179 1.14 -24.39 -11.06
N ALA A 180 0.91 -25.53 -10.41
CA ALA A 180 -0.39 -25.89 -9.84
C ALA A 180 -0.82 -24.95 -8.69
N ALA A 181 0.13 -24.41 -7.91
CA ALA A 181 -0.14 -23.44 -6.86
C ALA A 181 -0.60 -22.08 -7.42
N ILE A 182 -0.01 -21.65 -8.55
CA ILE A 182 -0.29 -20.33 -9.15
C ILE A 182 -1.52 -20.37 -10.06
N ALA A 183 -1.78 -21.49 -10.74
CA ALA A 183 -2.81 -21.57 -11.76
C ALA A 183 -4.23 -21.14 -11.33
N PRO A 184 -4.73 -21.47 -10.12
CA PRO A 184 -6.07 -21.09 -9.68
C PRO A 184 -6.33 -19.58 -9.66
N PHE A 185 -5.30 -18.77 -9.40
CA PHE A 185 -5.39 -17.31 -9.31
C PHE A 185 -5.63 -16.63 -10.68
N PHE A 186 -5.44 -17.37 -11.77
CA PHE A 186 -5.60 -16.91 -13.15
C PHE A 186 -6.59 -17.79 -13.93
N ALA A 187 -7.40 -18.58 -13.22
CA ALA A 187 -8.46 -19.38 -13.82
C ALA A 187 -9.65 -18.51 -14.24
N ASP A 188 -10.68 -19.13 -14.81
CA ASP A 188 -11.93 -18.44 -15.15
C ASP A 188 -12.58 -17.85 -13.88
N PRO A 189 -12.75 -16.52 -13.77
CA PRO A 189 -13.40 -15.90 -12.61
C PRO A 189 -14.90 -16.27 -12.52
N MET A 190 -15.53 -16.74 -13.60
CA MET A 190 -16.94 -17.15 -13.57
C MET A 190 -17.14 -18.58 -13.04
N ALA A 191 -16.07 -19.34 -12.82
CA ALA A 191 -16.16 -20.68 -12.27
C ALA A 191 -16.66 -20.67 -10.80
N PRO A 192 -17.43 -21.68 -10.37
CA PRO A 192 -17.83 -21.81 -8.96
C PRO A 192 -16.60 -21.88 -8.03
N ASN A 193 -16.63 -21.15 -6.91
CA ASN A 193 -15.53 -21.05 -5.93
C ASN A 193 -14.19 -20.62 -6.56
N SER A 194 -14.23 -19.84 -7.64
CA SER A 194 -13.03 -19.36 -8.33
C SER A 194 -12.18 -18.48 -7.42
N VAL A 195 -10.92 -18.88 -7.21
CA VAL A 195 -9.90 -18.06 -6.55
C VAL A 195 -9.73 -16.73 -7.29
N ALA A 196 -9.66 -16.79 -8.63
CA ALA A 196 -9.50 -15.62 -9.48
C ALA A 196 -10.62 -14.58 -9.32
N ASN A 197 -11.85 -14.99 -9.00
CA ASN A 197 -12.94 -14.06 -8.72
C ASN A 197 -12.79 -13.33 -7.38
N ALA A 198 -12.24 -14.02 -6.37
CA ALA A 198 -12.03 -13.44 -5.05
C ALA A 198 -10.84 -12.46 -5.06
N THR A 199 -9.74 -12.85 -5.71
CA THR A 199 -8.45 -12.13 -5.64
C THR A 199 -8.24 -11.13 -6.77
N GLU A 200 -8.90 -11.32 -7.92
CA GLU A 200 -8.61 -10.63 -9.19
C GLU A 200 -7.10 -10.48 -9.45
N THR A 201 -6.35 -11.56 -9.30
CA THR A 201 -4.89 -11.52 -9.37
C THR A 201 -4.41 -11.06 -10.75
N ARG A 202 -3.52 -10.07 -10.75
CA ARG A 202 -2.95 -9.45 -11.97
C ARG A 202 -1.53 -9.88 -12.22
N ALA A 203 -0.76 -10.09 -11.14
CA ALA A 203 0.62 -10.51 -11.21
C ALA A 203 0.99 -11.38 -10.00
N VAL A 204 1.72 -12.46 -10.25
CA VAL A 204 2.44 -13.24 -9.24
C VAL A 204 3.89 -13.32 -9.64
N VAL A 205 4.82 -13.09 -8.71
CA VAL A 205 6.27 -13.30 -8.89
C VAL A 205 6.80 -14.05 -7.69
N VAL A 206 7.52 -15.15 -7.93
CA VAL A 206 8.12 -16.01 -6.90
C VAL A 206 9.63 -15.98 -7.05
N ILE A 207 10.32 -15.55 -6.01
CA ILE A 207 11.78 -15.51 -5.92
C ILE A 207 12.26 -16.54 -4.92
N TYR A 208 13.19 -17.39 -5.32
CA TYR A 208 13.85 -18.35 -4.45
C TYR A 208 15.36 -18.24 -4.62
N GLN A 209 16.09 -18.15 -3.50
CA GLN A 209 17.54 -17.96 -3.47
C GLN A 209 18.02 -16.80 -4.38
N GLY A 210 17.25 -15.71 -4.36
CA GLY A 210 17.56 -14.53 -5.15
C GLY A 210 17.45 -14.73 -6.66
N LYS A 211 16.61 -15.64 -7.16
CA LYS A 211 16.20 -15.70 -8.59
C LYS A 211 14.71 -15.91 -8.75
N ILE A 212 14.14 -15.40 -9.83
CA ILE A 212 12.73 -15.67 -10.18
C ILE A 212 12.62 -17.13 -10.62
N ILE A 213 11.82 -17.92 -9.90
CA ILE A 213 11.53 -19.32 -10.24
C ILE A 213 10.16 -19.49 -10.91
N ALA A 214 9.24 -18.56 -10.68
CA ALA A 214 7.98 -18.49 -11.40
C ALA A 214 7.47 -17.05 -11.42
N GLU A 215 6.76 -16.71 -12.49
CA GLU A 215 5.94 -15.51 -12.56
C GLU A 215 4.78 -15.75 -13.51
N ARG A 216 3.65 -15.08 -13.26
CA ARG A 216 2.48 -15.13 -14.14
C ARG A 216 1.75 -13.79 -14.07
N TYR A 217 1.23 -13.38 -15.21
CA TYR A 217 0.51 -12.13 -15.38
C TYR A 217 -0.85 -12.39 -16.02
N ALA A 218 -1.83 -11.55 -15.72
CA ALA A 218 -3.15 -11.59 -16.34
C ALA A 218 -3.09 -10.92 -17.72
N GLU A 219 -2.34 -11.51 -18.65
CA GLU A 219 -2.08 -10.96 -19.99
C GLU A 219 -3.37 -10.77 -20.81
N SER A 220 -4.36 -11.66 -20.62
CA SER A 220 -5.70 -11.53 -21.23
C SER A 220 -6.45 -10.27 -20.78
N LEU A 221 -6.09 -9.73 -19.61
CA LEU A 221 -6.61 -8.49 -19.07
C LEU A 221 -5.62 -7.32 -19.31
N GLY A 222 -4.58 -7.51 -20.12
CA GLY A 222 -3.59 -6.49 -20.48
C GLY A 222 -2.57 -6.16 -19.39
N PHE A 223 -2.35 -7.05 -18.42
CA PHE A 223 -1.32 -6.90 -17.40
C PHE A 223 -0.07 -7.68 -17.79
N PHE A 224 1.09 -7.02 -17.72
CA PHE A 224 2.38 -7.58 -18.14
C PHE A 224 3.46 -7.31 -17.08
N GLU A 225 4.63 -7.92 -17.26
CA GLU A 225 5.80 -7.72 -16.40
C GLU A 225 6.26 -6.26 -16.25
N THR A 226 5.93 -5.43 -17.24
CA THR A 226 6.28 -4.02 -17.28
C THR A 226 5.21 -3.10 -16.71
N THR A 227 4.01 -3.60 -16.41
CA THR A 227 2.89 -2.79 -15.92
C THR A 227 3.10 -2.41 -14.45
N PRO A 228 3.28 -1.11 -14.12
CA PRO A 228 3.21 -0.65 -12.74
C PRO A 228 1.79 -0.81 -12.19
N LEU A 229 1.66 -1.33 -10.98
CA LEU A 229 0.38 -1.52 -10.31
C LEU A 229 0.41 -0.86 -8.94
N LEU A 230 -0.77 -0.41 -8.48
CA LEU A 230 -0.96 0.23 -7.19
C LEU A 230 -0.64 -0.75 -6.06
N GLY A 231 0.32 -0.41 -5.20
CA GLY A 231 0.73 -1.26 -4.08
C GLY A 231 -0.05 -1.00 -2.78
N TRP A 232 -0.92 0.01 -2.74
CA TRP A 232 -1.65 0.40 -1.53
C TRP A 232 -0.70 0.50 -0.32
N SER A 233 -1.09 -0.09 0.81
CA SER A 233 -0.32 -0.02 2.05
C SER A 233 1.05 -0.72 2.03
N MET A 234 1.44 -1.41 0.95
CA MET A 234 2.84 -1.83 0.77
C MET A 234 3.80 -0.62 0.73
N GLY A 235 3.30 0.57 0.38
CA GLY A 235 4.03 1.83 0.51
C GLY A 235 4.53 2.10 1.94
N LYS A 236 3.85 1.60 2.98
CA LYS A 236 4.27 1.78 4.38
C LYS A 236 5.59 1.07 4.64
N SER A 237 5.75 -0.14 4.11
CA SER A 237 7.00 -0.91 4.19
C SER A 237 8.12 -0.26 3.37
N LEU A 238 7.81 0.38 2.24
CA LEU A 238 8.74 1.26 1.54
C LEU A 238 9.15 2.47 2.40
N THR A 239 8.21 3.09 3.11
CA THR A 239 8.49 4.20 4.04
C THR A 239 9.42 3.74 5.17
N SER A 240 9.25 2.52 5.70
CA SER A 240 10.20 1.90 6.64
C SER A 240 11.62 1.89 6.09
N ALA A 241 11.80 1.46 4.83
CA ALA A 241 13.11 1.43 4.20
C ALA A 241 13.72 2.84 4.08
N LEU A 242 12.93 3.83 3.65
CA LEU A 242 13.40 5.21 3.47
C LEU A 242 13.79 5.88 4.79
N VAL A 243 13.02 5.64 5.86
CA VAL A 243 13.34 6.12 7.20
C VAL A 243 14.58 5.44 7.75
N GLY A 244 14.71 4.13 7.57
CA GLY A 244 15.92 3.38 7.92
C GLY A 244 17.16 3.90 7.21
N LEU A 245 17.06 4.17 5.92
CA LEU A 245 18.13 4.80 5.15
C LEU A 245 18.51 6.16 5.73
N ARG A 246 17.52 7.00 6.08
CA ARG A 246 17.78 8.33 6.61
C ARG A 246 18.42 8.31 8.01
N ILE A 247 18.05 7.33 8.83
CA ILE A 247 18.71 7.04 10.11
C ILE A 247 20.15 6.58 9.86
N GLY A 248 20.36 5.69 8.88
CA GLY A 248 21.69 5.25 8.45
C GLY A 248 22.58 6.38 7.94
N ASP A 249 21.98 7.40 7.33
CA ASP A 249 22.66 8.62 6.89
C ASP A 249 22.94 9.61 8.04
N GLY A 250 22.55 9.27 9.29
CA GLY A 250 22.78 10.09 10.48
C GLY A 250 21.92 11.36 10.56
N ALA A 251 20.81 11.41 9.81
CA ALA A 251 20.01 12.63 9.65
C ALA A 251 18.59 12.53 10.23
N LEU A 252 18.26 11.41 10.85
CA LEU A 252 17.02 11.17 11.59
C LEU A 252 17.33 10.14 12.67
N ASN A 253 16.65 10.17 13.82
CA ASN A 253 16.76 9.18 14.87
C ASN A 253 15.40 8.61 15.27
N LEU A 254 15.41 7.40 15.82
CA LEU A 254 14.20 6.75 16.33
C LEU A 254 13.54 7.53 17.49
N THR A 255 14.35 8.25 18.27
CA THR A 255 13.90 9.05 19.41
C THR A 255 13.54 10.49 19.04
N ASP A 256 13.71 10.89 17.77
CA ASP A 256 13.28 12.21 17.34
C ASP A 256 11.78 12.35 17.53
N LEU A 257 11.35 13.46 18.13
CA LEU A 257 9.95 13.77 18.28
C LEU A 257 9.35 14.21 16.94
N ALA A 258 8.13 13.73 16.67
CA ALA A 258 7.31 14.23 15.59
C ALA A 258 7.02 15.72 15.83
N ASN A 259 7.55 16.57 14.96
CA ASN A 259 7.46 18.03 15.09
C ASN A 259 6.90 18.67 13.81
N PRO A 260 5.63 18.41 13.47
CA PRO A 260 4.96 19.08 12.38
C PRO A 260 4.80 20.57 12.71
N ARG A 261 4.83 21.42 11.67
CA ARG A 261 4.83 22.89 11.83
C ARG A 261 3.63 23.46 12.59
N ALA A 262 2.52 22.73 12.61
CA ALA A 262 1.29 23.17 13.27
C ALA A 262 1.33 23.01 14.79
N TRP A 263 2.18 22.13 15.33
CA TRP A 263 2.30 21.95 16.76
C TRP A 263 3.32 22.93 17.33
N SER A 264 2.94 23.60 18.42
CA SER A 264 3.87 24.37 19.23
C SER A 264 4.90 23.45 19.92
N PRO A 265 6.05 23.98 20.37
CA PRO A 265 7.02 23.19 21.14
C PRO A 265 6.42 22.53 22.38
N ALA A 266 5.45 23.19 23.03
CA ALA A 266 4.73 22.64 24.18
C ALA A 266 3.87 21.44 23.78
N GLU A 267 3.12 21.54 22.68
CA GLU A 267 2.31 20.41 22.16
C GLU A 267 3.19 19.24 21.72
N VAL A 268 4.34 19.49 21.10
CA VAL A 268 5.29 18.43 20.72
C VAL A 268 5.79 17.69 21.97
N ALA A 269 6.16 18.43 23.01
CA ALA A 269 6.62 17.86 24.28
C ALA A 269 5.50 17.10 25.02
N GLU A 270 4.28 17.64 25.03
CA GLU A 270 3.12 17.01 25.65
C GLU A 270 2.72 15.71 24.93
N ARG A 271 2.68 15.74 23.60
CA ARG A 271 2.28 14.57 22.80
C ARG A 271 3.31 13.46 22.86
N ASN A 272 4.59 13.83 22.94
CA ASN A 272 5.74 12.94 23.09
C ASN A 272 5.74 11.76 22.11
N ILE A 273 5.35 12.02 20.85
CA ILE A 273 5.30 11.00 19.78
C ILE A 273 6.68 10.93 19.12
N THR A 274 7.33 9.77 19.16
CA THR A 274 8.64 9.56 18.52
C THR A 274 8.52 9.01 17.09
N VAL A 275 9.61 9.07 16.31
CA VAL A 275 9.73 8.35 15.03
C VAL A 275 9.50 6.84 15.23
N ALA A 276 9.98 6.26 16.34
CA ALA A 276 9.73 4.86 16.66
C ALA A 276 8.24 4.56 16.88
N ASP A 277 7.48 5.47 17.49
CA ASP A 277 6.04 5.32 17.67
C ASP A 277 5.29 5.38 16.34
N LEU A 278 5.68 6.28 15.45
CA LEU A 278 5.09 6.37 14.10
C LEU A 278 5.37 5.11 13.28
N LEU A 279 6.59 4.57 13.35
CA LEU A 279 6.97 3.33 12.67
C LEU A 279 6.18 2.12 13.19
N HIS A 280 5.92 2.05 14.50
CA HIS A 280 5.19 0.95 15.13
C HIS A 280 3.68 1.18 15.22
N GLN A 281 3.17 2.27 14.65
CA GLN A 281 1.74 2.60 14.66
C GLN A 281 1.17 2.75 16.08
N THR A 282 1.94 3.38 16.98
CA THR A 282 1.59 3.58 18.40
C THR A 282 1.54 5.06 18.81
N SER A 283 1.29 5.98 17.89
CA SER A 283 1.26 7.43 18.20
C SER A 283 0.15 7.83 19.19
N GLY A 284 -0.92 7.05 19.24
CA GLY A 284 -2.12 7.35 20.01
C GLY A 284 -3.01 8.46 19.41
N ILE A 285 -2.69 8.96 18.21
CA ILE A 285 -3.56 9.88 17.47
C ILE A 285 -4.84 9.14 17.06
N ARG A 286 -6.00 9.76 17.31
CA ARG A 286 -7.28 9.21 16.88
C ARG A 286 -7.34 9.18 15.36
N TRP A 287 -7.64 8.02 14.80
CA TRP A 287 -7.66 7.83 13.36
C TRP A 287 -8.78 6.89 12.91
N ASN A 288 -9.50 7.24 11.84
CA ASN A 288 -10.45 6.35 11.17
C ASN A 288 -9.83 5.74 9.91
N GLU A 289 -9.35 4.50 10.02
CA GLU A 289 -8.74 3.71 8.91
C GLU A 289 -9.75 2.90 8.10
N SER A 290 -11.07 3.06 8.31
CA SER A 290 -12.03 2.28 7.51
C SER A 290 -11.85 2.56 6.00
N SER A 291 -12.05 1.54 5.18
CA SER A 291 -12.10 1.67 3.71
C SER A 291 -13.39 2.36 3.24
N LEU A 292 -14.31 2.65 4.16
CA LEU A 292 -15.56 3.34 3.87
C LEU A 292 -15.31 4.79 3.42
N PRO A 293 -15.97 5.25 2.34
CA PRO A 293 -15.73 6.60 1.86
C PRO A 293 -16.16 7.64 2.90
N GLY A 294 -15.33 8.68 3.05
CA GLY A 294 -15.46 9.69 4.12
C GLY A 294 -14.53 9.46 5.32
N SER A 295 -13.90 8.29 5.46
CA SER A 295 -12.88 8.01 6.49
C SER A 295 -11.66 8.93 6.39
N ASP A 296 -10.88 9.01 7.48
CA ASP A 296 -9.65 9.81 7.50
C ASP A 296 -8.63 9.29 6.47
N ALA A 297 -8.49 7.96 6.37
CA ALA A 297 -7.60 7.31 5.40
C ALA A 297 -7.99 7.61 3.93
N ASN A 298 -9.28 7.57 3.62
CA ASN A 298 -9.78 7.88 2.27
C ASN A 298 -9.63 9.36 1.94
N ARG A 299 -9.86 10.25 2.92
CA ARG A 299 -9.65 11.69 2.73
C ARG A 299 -8.19 12.00 2.39
N VAL A 300 -7.24 11.39 3.10
CA VAL A 300 -5.81 11.51 2.80
C VAL A 300 -5.49 10.94 1.41
N THR A 301 -5.85 9.69 1.16
CA THR A 301 -5.43 8.96 -0.05
C THR A 301 -5.95 9.60 -1.34
N PHE A 302 -7.19 10.10 -1.34
CA PHE A 302 -7.86 10.61 -2.55
C PHE A 302 -7.94 12.14 -2.63
N GLY A 303 -7.05 12.83 -1.89
CA GLY A 303 -6.84 14.28 -2.03
C GLY A 303 -7.92 15.17 -1.42
N LEU A 304 -8.81 14.62 -0.59
CA LEU A 304 -9.82 15.42 0.13
C LEU A 304 -9.28 16.04 1.43
N ALA A 305 -8.16 15.53 1.93
CA ALA A 305 -7.48 16.01 3.11
C ALA A 305 -6.61 17.24 2.79
N GLN A 306 -7.25 18.39 2.52
CA GLN A 306 -6.56 19.67 2.28
C GLN A 306 -5.42 19.59 1.23
N ASN A 307 -4.64 20.67 1.06
CA ASN A 307 -3.47 20.64 0.16
C ASN A 307 -2.26 19.94 0.81
N ASP A 308 -2.26 19.90 2.14
CA ASP A 308 -1.22 19.34 2.99
C ASP A 308 -1.82 18.23 3.83
N THR A 309 -1.46 16.99 3.51
CA THR A 309 -2.02 15.83 4.21
C THR A 309 -1.50 15.70 5.63
N GLU A 310 -0.32 16.24 5.94
CA GLU A 310 0.20 16.30 7.31
C GLU A 310 -0.69 17.20 8.17
N MET A 311 -1.11 18.35 7.62
CA MET A 311 -2.02 19.29 8.29
C MET A 311 -3.38 18.67 8.64
N PHE A 312 -3.86 17.72 7.83
CA PHE A 312 -5.07 16.98 8.15
C PHE A 312 -4.88 16.04 9.35
N VAL A 313 -3.73 15.38 9.45
CA VAL A 313 -3.43 14.45 10.56
C VAL A 313 -3.25 15.20 11.87
N VAL A 314 -2.50 16.32 11.87
CA VAL A 314 -2.20 17.09 13.08
C VAL A 314 -3.42 17.73 13.74
N ALA A 315 -4.49 17.93 12.97
CA ALA A 315 -5.78 18.42 13.45
C ALA A 315 -6.56 17.36 14.26
N ARG A 316 -6.09 16.10 14.31
CA ARG A 316 -6.73 15.03 15.07
C ARG A 316 -6.22 15.00 16.53
N PRO A 317 -7.11 14.73 17.51
CA PRO A 317 -6.70 14.66 18.91
C PRO A 317 -5.86 13.41 19.18
N GLN A 318 -4.93 13.51 20.13
CA GLN A 318 -4.30 12.33 20.71
C GLN A 318 -5.27 11.71 21.72
N ALA A 319 -5.72 10.48 21.44
CA ALA A 319 -6.70 9.78 22.26
C ALA A 319 -6.07 9.02 23.43
N VAL A 320 -4.82 8.57 23.28
CA VAL A 320 -4.04 7.86 24.30
C VAL A 320 -2.57 8.25 24.19
N PRO A 321 -1.76 8.11 25.26
CA PRO A 321 -0.34 8.43 25.19
C PRO A 321 0.39 7.59 24.14
N ALA A 322 1.43 8.17 23.53
CA ALA A 322 2.28 7.46 22.58
C ALA A 322 2.91 6.19 23.18
N GLY A 323 3.12 5.17 22.36
CA GLY A 323 3.69 3.88 22.75
C GLY A 323 2.72 2.92 23.46
N THR A 324 1.54 3.38 23.89
CA THR A 324 0.65 2.58 24.75
C THR A 324 -0.27 1.64 23.99
N ARG A 325 -0.77 2.04 22.82
CA ARG A 325 -1.75 1.29 22.04
C ARG A 325 -1.40 1.31 20.56
N PHE A 326 -1.45 0.13 19.94
CA PHE A 326 -1.42 0.01 18.49
C PHE A 326 -2.71 0.52 17.86
N ASP A 327 -2.57 1.33 16.82
CA ASP A 327 -3.67 1.78 15.97
C ASP A 327 -3.14 1.93 14.54
N TYR A 328 -3.53 1.02 13.64
CA TYR A 328 -3.05 1.05 12.26
C TYR A 328 -3.55 2.33 11.59
N SER A 329 -2.62 3.18 11.17
CA SER A 329 -2.93 4.53 10.71
C SER A 329 -2.10 4.93 9.49
N THR A 330 -2.79 5.24 8.41
CA THR A 330 -2.28 6.00 7.29
C THR A 330 -1.79 7.38 7.73
N GLY A 331 -2.42 8.00 8.73
CA GLY A 331 -2.01 9.28 9.30
C GLY A 331 -0.62 9.24 9.96
N ASN A 332 -0.29 8.18 10.70
CA ASN A 332 1.05 7.99 11.27
C ASN A 332 2.14 7.99 10.19
N VAL A 333 1.86 7.38 9.04
CA VAL A 333 2.81 7.33 7.92
C VAL A 333 2.95 8.71 7.26
N GLN A 334 1.88 9.50 7.18
CA GLN A 334 1.97 10.87 6.67
C GLN A 334 2.76 11.81 7.59
N LEU A 335 2.58 11.71 8.92
CA LEU A 335 3.44 12.43 9.87
C LEU A 335 4.91 12.01 9.74
N LEU A 336 5.16 10.72 9.53
CA LEU A 336 6.50 10.18 9.34
C LEU A 336 7.13 10.68 8.03
N GLN A 337 6.35 10.79 6.95
CA GLN A 337 6.80 11.39 5.69
C GLN A 337 7.10 12.88 5.82
N GLY A 338 6.28 13.62 6.57
CA GLY A 338 6.55 15.02 6.94
C GLY A 338 7.85 15.16 7.73
N GLN A 339 8.08 14.30 8.72
CA GLN A 339 9.32 14.25 9.49
C GLN A 339 10.53 13.92 8.61
N LEU A 340 10.40 12.92 7.73
CA LEU A 340 11.42 12.57 6.75
C LEU A 340 11.75 13.75 5.85
N ARG A 341 10.74 14.46 5.31
CA ARG A 341 10.95 15.67 4.49
C ARG A 341 11.68 16.76 5.26
N ARG A 342 11.27 17.05 6.50
CA ARG A 342 11.93 18.05 7.36
C ARG A 342 13.41 17.74 7.61
N SER A 343 13.79 16.46 7.67
CA SER A 343 15.20 16.06 7.82
C SER A 343 16.12 16.54 6.69
N PHE A 344 15.57 17.00 5.55
CA PHE A 344 16.31 17.60 4.44
C PHE A 344 16.50 19.12 4.57
N ARG A 345 16.06 19.72 5.69
CA ARG A 345 16.32 21.12 6.07
C ARG A 345 15.93 22.13 4.97
N GLY A 346 14.80 21.90 4.32
CA GLY A 346 14.26 22.74 3.25
C GLY A 346 14.76 22.41 1.83
N ASN A 347 15.63 21.41 1.66
CA ASN A 347 16.03 20.94 0.33
C ASN A 347 15.05 19.89 -0.22
N ASP A 348 13.89 20.36 -0.70
CA ASP A 348 12.84 19.47 -1.22
C ASP A 348 13.28 18.68 -2.46
N VAL A 349 14.15 19.22 -3.32
CA VAL A 349 14.68 18.48 -4.48
C VAL A 349 15.49 17.27 -4.02
N ALA A 350 16.26 17.39 -2.95
CA ALA A 350 16.96 16.26 -2.36
C ALA A 350 15.96 15.23 -1.80
N TYR A 351 14.92 15.66 -1.08
CA TYR A 351 13.86 14.79 -0.57
C TYR A 351 13.15 14.01 -1.68
N TRP A 352 12.66 14.68 -2.73
CA TRP A 352 11.97 14.04 -3.86
C TRP A 352 12.86 13.08 -4.64
N SER A 353 14.16 13.37 -4.72
CA SER A 353 15.13 12.54 -5.43
C SER A 353 15.67 11.38 -4.57
N TYR A 354 15.47 11.43 -3.25
CA TYR A 354 16.06 10.52 -2.30
C TYR A 354 15.66 9.06 -2.51
N PRO A 355 14.37 8.69 -2.64
CA PRO A 355 13.99 7.30 -2.86
C PRO A 355 14.66 6.70 -4.10
N TYR A 356 14.73 7.46 -5.19
CA TYR A 356 15.32 7.02 -6.45
C TYR A 356 16.84 6.85 -6.35
N ASN A 357 17.53 7.85 -5.79
CA ASN A 357 18.99 7.85 -5.75
C ASN A 357 19.55 6.94 -4.65
N ARG A 358 18.89 6.84 -3.49
CA ARG A 358 19.39 6.11 -2.32
C ARG A 358 18.88 4.68 -2.21
N LEU A 359 17.74 4.35 -2.81
CA LEU A 359 17.13 3.01 -2.75
C LEU A 359 16.94 2.38 -4.13
N PHE A 360 16.10 2.96 -4.99
CA PHE A 360 15.63 2.29 -6.20
C PHE A 360 16.73 2.04 -7.23
N LYS A 361 17.58 3.04 -7.52
CA LYS A 361 18.74 2.85 -8.41
C LYS A 361 19.73 1.81 -7.89
N PRO A 362 20.16 1.84 -6.61
CA PRO A 362 21.03 0.82 -6.03
C PRO A 362 20.50 -0.61 -6.19
N ILE A 363 19.20 -0.85 -5.99
CA ILE A 363 18.60 -2.18 -6.15
C ILE A 363 18.13 -2.48 -7.58
N GLY A 364 18.33 -1.55 -8.51
CA GLY A 364 17.92 -1.68 -9.91
C GLY A 364 16.40 -1.66 -10.12
N ALA A 365 15.61 -1.12 -9.19
CA ALA A 365 14.16 -0.99 -9.33
C ALA A 365 13.81 0.26 -10.16
N ARG A 366 13.12 0.11 -11.30
CA ARG A 366 12.99 1.17 -12.33
C ARG A 366 11.59 1.75 -12.48
N SER A 367 10.59 1.03 -11.98
CA SER A 367 9.17 1.26 -12.23
C SER A 367 8.43 1.90 -11.06
N PHE A 368 9.08 2.12 -9.90
CA PHE A 368 8.45 2.84 -8.80
C PHE A 368 8.02 4.25 -9.21
N LYS A 369 6.75 4.56 -8.97
CA LYS A 369 6.13 5.87 -9.18
C LYS A 369 5.49 6.31 -7.87
N LEU A 370 6.00 7.41 -7.32
CA LEU A 370 5.52 7.96 -6.05
C LEU A 370 4.54 9.09 -6.31
N SER A 371 3.43 9.11 -5.55
CA SER A 371 2.50 10.23 -5.48
C SER A 371 2.91 11.21 -4.38
N PHE A 372 2.41 12.44 -4.51
CA PHE A 372 2.67 13.52 -3.57
C PHE A 372 1.37 14.25 -3.26
N ASP A 373 1.30 14.85 -2.08
CA ASP A 373 0.24 15.81 -1.77
C ASP A 373 0.53 17.17 -2.42
N GLY A 374 -0.40 18.10 -2.27
CA GLY A 374 -0.34 19.40 -2.93
C GLY A 374 0.79 20.31 -2.43
N VAL A 375 1.43 20.01 -1.29
CA VAL A 375 2.62 20.71 -0.81
C VAL A 375 3.92 19.97 -1.09
N GLY A 376 3.86 18.80 -1.74
CA GLY A 376 5.03 18.03 -2.17
C GLY A 376 5.55 17.02 -1.14
N THR A 377 4.75 16.62 -0.15
CA THR A 377 5.08 15.50 0.74
C THR A 377 4.71 14.18 0.06
N ILE A 378 5.58 13.16 0.14
CA ILE A 378 5.33 11.84 -0.48
C ILE A 378 4.12 11.17 0.19
N GLN A 379 3.18 10.66 -0.60
CA GLN A 379 2.01 9.90 -0.13
C GLN A 379 2.27 8.39 -0.20
N ALA A 380 3.32 7.92 0.48
CA ALA A 380 3.69 6.51 0.48
C ALA A 380 2.96 5.69 1.55
N SER A 381 1.83 6.16 2.07
CA SER A 381 0.93 5.34 2.89
C SER A 381 0.07 4.38 2.05
N SER A 382 -0.19 4.71 0.79
CA SER A 382 -1.07 3.99 -0.14
C SER A 382 -0.70 4.18 -1.62
N SER A 383 -0.43 5.41 -2.05
CA SER A 383 -0.33 5.79 -3.46
C SER A 383 1.08 5.59 -4.05
N VAL A 384 1.52 4.34 -4.13
CA VAL A 384 2.79 3.93 -4.75
C VAL A 384 2.54 2.88 -5.82
N TYR A 385 2.97 3.14 -7.05
CA TYR A 385 2.88 2.18 -8.16
C TYR A 385 4.24 1.56 -8.45
N ALA A 386 4.29 0.26 -8.70
CA ALA A 386 5.47 -0.41 -9.24
C ALA A 386 5.10 -1.75 -9.87
N THR A 387 5.98 -2.29 -10.72
CA THR A 387 5.84 -3.66 -11.23
C THR A 387 5.97 -4.68 -10.10
N ALA A 388 5.38 -5.87 -10.28
CA ALA A 388 5.54 -6.98 -9.34
C ALA A 388 7.03 -7.35 -9.12
N ARG A 389 7.85 -7.28 -10.18
CA ARG A 389 9.30 -7.51 -10.06
C ARG A 389 9.98 -6.47 -9.16
N ASP A 390 9.61 -5.19 -9.25
CA ASP A 390 10.20 -4.14 -8.39
C ASP A 390 9.76 -4.21 -6.92
N TRP A 391 8.51 -4.61 -6.67
CA TRP A 391 8.09 -4.98 -5.33
C TRP A 391 8.87 -6.20 -4.80
N ALA A 392 9.15 -7.19 -5.67
CA ALA A 392 9.98 -8.33 -5.32
C ALA A 392 11.44 -7.92 -5.02
N ARG A 393 11.96 -6.86 -5.66
CA ARG A 393 13.27 -6.28 -5.30
C ARG A 393 13.29 -5.74 -3.88
N LEU A 394 12.25 -5.06 -3.45
CA LEU A 394 12.12 -4.60 -2.07
C LEU A 394 12.07 -5.80 -1.10
N GLY A 395 11.27 -6.82 -1.40
CA GLY A 395 11.21 -8.06 -0.61
C GLY A 395 12.56 -8.77 -0.52
N GLN A 396 13.27 -8.90 -1.65
CA GLN A 396 14.59 -9.52 -1.71
C GLN A 396 15.64 -8.74 -0.92
N LEU A 397 15.60 -7.40 -0.96
CA LEU A 397 16.49 -6.56 -0.15
C LEU A 397 16.31 -6.85 1.35
N TYR A 398 15.05 -6.96 1.80
CA TYR A 398 14.75 -7.30 3.19
C TYR A 398 15.13 -8.74 3.54
N LEU A 399 14.90 -9.70 2.65
CA LEU A 399 15.36 -11.08 2.80
C LEU A 399 16.88 -11.15 3.04
N GLN A 400 17.65 -10.29 2.38
CA GLN A 400 19.11 -10.22 2.44
C GLN A 400 19.66 -9.29 3.56
N ASP A 401 18.89 -9.01 4.61
CA ASP A 401 19.28 -8.09 5.70
C ASP A 401 19.75 -6.71 5.18
N GLY A 402 19.11 -6.22 4.12
CA GLY A 402 19.41 -4.92 3.54
C GLY A 402 20.71 -4.86 2.73
N VAL A 403 21.33 -6.01 2.44
CA VAL A 403 22.50 -6.10 1.55
C VAL A 403 22.01 -6.41 0.14
N TRP A 404 22.52 -5.68 -0.83
CA TRP A 404 22.26 -5.88 -2.24
C TRP A 404 23.59 -6.00 -2.99
N ASP A 405 23.83 -7.12 -3.66
CA ASP A 405 25.04 -7.32 -4.46
C ASP A 405 26.33 -6.95 -3.68
N GLY A 406 26.45 -7.52 -2.47
CA GLY A 406 27.55 -7.25 -1.53
C GLY A 406 27.55 -5.85 -0.88
N THR A 407 26.73 -4.91 -1.36
CA THR A 407 26.65 -3.55 -0.87
C THR A 407 25.55 -3.43 0.18
N ARG A 408 25.89 -2.93 1.38
CA ARG A 408 24.87 -2.66 2.40
C ARG A 408 24.08 -1.41 2.06
N ILE A 409 22.79 -1.57 1.81
CA ILE A 409 21.85 -0.50 1.51
C ILE A 409 21.17 -0.04 2.80
N LEU A 410 20.47 -0.94 3.50
CA LEU A 410 19.84 -0.63 4.78
C LEU A 410 20.84 -0.81 5.95
N PRO A 411 20.74 0.01 7.01
CA PRO A 411 21.61 -0.14 8.17
C PRO A 411 21.58 -1.55 8.75
N ARG A 412 22.72 -2.00 9.28
CA ARG A 412 22.81 -3.30 9.94
C ARG A 412 21.77 -3.36 11.06
N GLY A 413 20.99 -4.44 11.12
CA GLY A 413 19.96 -4.62 12.13
C GLY A 413 18.63 -3.90 11.85
N TRP A 414 18.55 -3.07 10.79
CA TRP A 414 17.29 -2.40 10.41
C TRP A 414 16.21 -3.41 10.05
N VAL A 415 16.52 -4.43 9.23
CA VAL A 415 15.54 -5.47 8.87
C VAL A 415 15.02 -6.18 10.12
N ARG A 416 15.89 -6.54 11.07
CA ARG A 416 15.49 -7.12 12.36
C ARG A 416 14.57 -6.18 13.13
N TYR A 417 14.90 -4.89 13.20
CA TYR A 417 14.06 -3.87 13.84
C TYR A 417 12.69 -3.76 13.15
N SER A 418 12.64 -3.68 11.82
CA SER A 418 11.40 -3.64 11.03
C SER A 418 10.44 -4.78 11.33
N ARG A 419 10.94 -5.98 11.67
CA ARG A 419 10.13 -7.16 12.02
C ARG A 419 10.01 -7.42 13.52
N THR A 420 10.44 -6.49 14.37
CA THR A 420 10.36 -6.66 15.83
C THR A 420 9.20 -5.83 16.37
N PRO A 421 8.20 -6.46 17.02
CA PRO A 421 7.12 -5.72 17.67
C PRO A 421 7.63 -4.93 18.87
N SER A 422 7.26 -3.65 18.97
CA SER A 422 7.72 -2.73 20.02
C SER A 422 7.10 -2.93 21.40
N SER A 423 5.91 -3.54 21.48
CA SER A 423 5.13 -3.64 22.72
C SER A 423 4.21 -4.87 22.72
N PRO A 424 3.58 -5.23 23.86
CA PRO A 424 2.53 -6.25 23.87
C PRO A 424 1.28 -5.87 23.05
N SER A 425 0.94 -4.58 22.95
CA SER A 425 -0.26 -4.14 22.20
C SER A 425 -0.13 -4.34 20.70
N VAL A 426 1.09 -4.31 20.17
CA VAL A 426 1.37 -4.67 18.77
C VAL A 426 1.52 -6.17 18.54
N ARG A 427 1.50 -7.04 19.56
CA ARG A 427 1.72 -8.50 19.42
C ARG A 427 0.46 -9.30 19.06
N HIS A 428 -0.71 -8.70 19.20
CA HIS A 428 -2.00 -9.37 18.98
C HIS A 428 -2.89 -8.51 18.09
N VAL A 429 -2.39 -8.16 16.90
CA VAL A 429 -3.13 -7.38 15.92
C VAL A 429 -3.63 -8.32 14.83
N CYS A 430 -4.90 -8.23 14.45
CA CYS A 430 -5.43 -9.01 13.34
C CYS A 430 -5.05 -8.33 12.02
N GLY A 431 -3.89 -8.71 11.47
CA GLY A 431 -3.55 -8.42 10.08
C GLY A 431 -4.35 -9.33 9.14
N PRO A 432 -4.78 -8.84 7.97
CA PRO A 432 -5.68 -9.58 7.08
C PRO A 432 -5.10 -10.95 6.62
N VAL A 433 -3.85 -11.05 6.12
CA VAL A 433 -3.17 -12.34 5.80
C VAL A 433 -3.03 -13.29 7.00
N SER A 434 -3.07 -12.77 8.23
CA SER A 434 -2.87 -13.56 9.44
C SER A 434 -4.18 -14.11 9.98
N LEU A 435 -5.29 -13.38 9.78
CA LEU A 435 -6.66 -13.82 10.02
C LEU A 435 -6.99 -15.10 9.22
N ALA A 436 -6.53 -15.18 7.98
CA ALA A 436 -6.69 -16.29 7.07
C ALA A 436 -6.18 -17.66 7.57
N LEU A 437 -5.19 -17.67 8.48
CA LEU A 437 -4.63 -18.90 9.07
C LEU A 437 -4.94 -19.03 10.57
N GLY A 438 -5.83 -18.19 11.10
CA GLY A 438 -6.27 -18.21 12.50
C GLY A 438 -5.25 -17.63 13.50
N LEU A 439 -4.44 -16.63 13.08
CA LEU A 439 -3.44 -16.00 13.94
C LEU A 439 -3.58 -14.47 13.94
N CYS A 440 -3.63 -13.85 15.12
CA CYS A 440 -3.28 -12.44 15.23
C CYS A 440 -1.77 -12.31 14.95
N ALA A 441 -1.37 -11.48 13.99
CA ALA A 441 0.03 -11.22 13.71
C ALA A 441 0.54 -10.02 14.49
N PRO A 442 1.76 -10.11 15.04
CA PRO A 442 2.41 -8.92 15.52
C PRO A 442 2.68 -7.90 14.39
N TYR A 443 2.69 -6.62 14.72
CA TYR A 443 3.13 -5.56 13.82
C TYR A 443 4.52 -5.05 14.24
N GLY A 444 5.44 -4.94 13.29
CA GLY A 444 6.78 -4.37 13.50
C GLY A 444 6.83 -2.89 13.10
N ALA A 445 8.01 -2.40 12.69
CA ALA A 445 8.16 -1.05 12.16
C ALA A 445 7.73 -0.99 10.67
N LEU A 446 6.42 -0.87 10.48
CA LEU A 446 5.68 -0.86 9.21
C LEU A 446 5.75 -2.16 8.37
N TRP A 447 5.83 -3.30 9.06
CA TRP A 447 5.77 -4.63 8.48
C TRP A 447 4.88 -5.53 9.33
N TRP A 448 4.05 -6.34 8.68
CA TRP A 448 3.31 -7.39 9.36
C TRP A 448 4.25 -8.55 9.67
N VAL A 449 4.39 -8.91 10.93
CA VAL A 449 5.14 -10.09 11.35
C VAL A 449 4.16 -11.26 11.32
N ALA A 450 4.08 -11.90 10.16
CA ALA A 450 3.06 -12.90 9.85
C ALA A 450 3.64 -14.31 9.98
N PRO A 451 3.68 -14.92 11.17
CA PRO A 451 4.06 -16.32 11.28
C PRO A 451 3.03 -17.17 10.53
N LEU A 452 3.50 -17.86 9.49
CA LEU A 452 2.65 -18.71 8.67
C LEU A 452 2.70 -20.13 9.23
N LYS A 453 1.61 -20.57 9.87
CA LYS A 453 1.51 -21.90 10.49
C LYS A 453 1.84 -22.99 9.47
N GLY A 454 2.83 -23.83 9.81
CA GLY A 454 3.30 -24.92 8.94
C GLY A 454 4.27 -24.51 7.83
N VAL A 455 4.48 -23.20 7.64
CA VAL A 455 5.37 -22.63 6.62
C VAL A 455 6.63 -22.03 7.26
N SER A 456 6.50 -20.94 8.03
CA SER A 456 7.62 -20.32 8.74
C SER A 456 7.15 -19.44 9.89
N ALA A 457 7.77 -19.60 11.06
CA ALA A 457 7.57 -18.70 12.21
C ALA A 457 8.28 -17.34 12.02
N ALA A 458 9.17 -17.25 11.03
CA ALA A 458 9.95 -16.07 10.73
C ALA A 458 9.41 -15.28 9.53
N ALA A 459 8.29 -15.68 8.93
CA ALA A 459 7.69 -14.96 7.81
C ALA A 459 7.16 -13.58 8.23
N TYR A 460 7.20 -12.65 7.29
CA TYR A 460 6.70 -11.29 7.45
C TYR A 460 6.30 -10.72 6.08
N ALA A 461 5.41 -9.73 6.08
CA ALA A 461 4.78 -9.25 4.86
C ALA A 461 4.61 -7.72 4.83
N ALA A 462 4.79 -7.15 3.63
CA ALA A 462 4.18 -5.88 3.27
C ALA A 462 2.82 -6.21 2.66
N GLU A 463 1.79 -5.49 3.09
CA GLU A 463 0.39 -5.81 2.76
C GLU A 463 -0.36 -4.53 2.42
N GLY A 464 -1.14 -4.60 1.35
CA GLY A 464 -1.98 -3.54 0.82
C GLY A 464 -3.40 -4.03 0.59
N PHE A 465 -4.33 -3.07 0.65
CA PHE A 465 -5.74 -3.27 0.35
C PHE A 465 -5.95 -3.90 -1.04
N GLU A 466 -7.02 -4.67 -1.22
CA GLU A 466 -7.39 -5.29 -2.51
C GLU A 466 -6.32 -6.23 -3.11
N GLY A 467 -5.57 -6.94 -2.29
CA GLY A 467 -4.72 -8.05 -2.75
C GLY A 467 -3.31 -7.71 -3.17
N GLN A 468 -2.66 -6.82 -2.42
CA GLN A 468 -1.25 -6.49 -2.62
C GLN A 468 -0.40 -7.12 -1.51
N TYR A 469 0.50 -8.02 -1.88
CA TYR A 469 1.35 -8.72 -0.92
C TYR A 469 2.79 -8.82 -1.42
N VAL A 470 3.73 -8.55 -0.52
CA VAL A 470 5.13 -9.00 -0.60
C VAL A 470 5.41 -9.80 0.65
N VAL A 471 5.40 -11.11 0.53
CA VAL A 471 5.64 -12.03 1.65
C VAL A 471 7.07 -12.55 1.58
N VAL A 472 7.81 -12.36 2.68
CA VAL A 472 9.19 -12.82 2.83
C VAL A 472 9.21 -14.02 3.78
N VAL A 473 9.83 -15.12 3.35
CA VAL A 473 9.95 -16.37 4.11
C VAL A 473 11.45 -16.70 4.29
N PRO A 474 12.10 -16.15 5.33
CA PRO A 474 13.55 -16.18 5.47
C PRO A 474 14.15 -17.57 5.52
N ASP A 475 13.49 -18.49 6.23
CA ASP A 475 13.99 -19.85 6.46
C ASP A 475 14.07 -20.68 5.16
N GLN A 476 13.43 -20.20 4.10
CA GLN A 476 13.43 -20.81 2.77
C GLN A 476 14.08 -19.92 1.70
N GLU A 477 14.66 -18.77 2.06
CA GLU A 477 15.20 -17.81 1.08
C GLU A 477 14.19 -17.46 -0.03
N LEU A 478 12.91 -17.33 0.36
CA LEU A 478 11.76 -17.21 -0.53
C LEU A 478 11.08 -15.84 -0.37
N VAL A 479 10.71 -15.23 -1.49
CA VAL A 479 9.85 -14.04 -1.56
C VAL A 479 8.71 -14.34 -2.54
N VAL A 480 7.47 -14.08 -2.12
CA VAL A 480 6.28 -14.22 -2.96
C VAL A 480 5.62 -12.86 -3.07
N VAL A 481 5.39 -12.41 -4.31
CA VAL A 481 4.66 -11.18 -4.61
C VAL A 481 3.36 -11.53 -5.31
N GLN A 482 2.26 -10.96 -4.84
CA GLN A 482 0.95 -11.00 -5.49
C GLN A 482 0.43 -9.56 -5.58
N LEU A 483 -0.02 -9.15 -6.75
CA LEU A 483 -0.73 -7.88 -6.96
C LEU A 483 -2.08 -8.20 -7.60
N GLY A 484 -3.16 -7.70 -7.00
CA GLY A 484 -4.54 -8.02 -7.36
C GLY A 484 -5.45 -6.80 -7.36
N TRP A 485 -6.76 -7.07 -7.35
CA TRP A 485 -7.81 -6.07 -7.12
C TRP A 485 -9.01 -6.75 -6.46
N ALA A 486 -8.74 -7.37 -5.33
CA ALA A 486 -9.68 -8.25 -4.67
C ALA A 486 -11.00 -7.55 -4.34
N ARG A 487 -12.12 -8.24 -4.58
CA ARG A 487 -13.45 -7.72 -4.24
C ARG A 487 -13.89 -8.08 -2.82
N ASN A 488 -13.16 -8.98 -2.18
CA ASN A 488 -13.45 -9.48 -0.84
C ASN A 488 -12.12 -9.71 -0.11
N ASP A 489 -11.76 -8.75 0.75
CA ASP A 489 -10.50 -8.76 1.48
C ASP A 489 -10.29 -10.08 2.25
N ALA A 490 -11.30 -10.53 3.00
CA ALA A 490 -11.17 -11.71 3.85
C ALA A 490 -10.90 -13.01 3.05
N LEU A 491 -11.51 -13.15 1.87
CA LEU A 491 -11.23 -14.29 0.99
C LEU A 491 -9.87 -14.16 0.31
N ASP A 492 -9.50 -12.95 -0.08
CA ASP A 492 -8.22 -12.69 -0.74
C ASP A 492 -7.03 -12.96 0.18
N ASP A 493 -7.10 -12.53 1.44
CA ASP A 493 -6.10 -12.86 2.45
C ASP A 493 -5.94 -14.36 2.65
N TYR A 494 -7.06 -15.07 2.65
CA TYR A 494 -7.08 -16.53 2.73
C TYR A 494 -6.31 -17.15 1.57
N TYR A 495 -6.61 -16.71 0.36
CA TYR A 495 -5.94 -17.23 -0.83
C TYR A 495 -4.48 -16.80 -0.91
N ALA A 496 -4.10 -15.60 -0.46
CA ALA A 496 -2.70 -15.19 -0.36
C ALA A 496 -1.90 -16.12 0.58
N GLY A 497 -2.45 -16.46 1.74
CA GLY A 497 -1.86 -17.43 2.66
C GLY A 497 -1.73 -18.83 2.04
N VAL A 498 -2.76 -19.28 1.31
CA VAL A 498 -2.77 -20.55 0.56
C VAL A 498 -1.70 -20.56 -0.54
N LEU A 499 -1.57 -19.47 -1.31
CA LEU A 499 -0.54 -19.31 -2.35
C LEU A 499 0.84 -19.50 -1.74
N VAL A 500 1.16 -18.72 -0.70
CA VAL A 500 2.48 -18.78 -0.06
C VAL A 500 2.77 -20.16 0.50
N ARG A 501 1.77 -20.81 1.10
CA ARG A 501 1.92 -22.19 1.59
C ARG A 501 2.25 -23.17 0.47
N HIS A 502 1.49 -23.17 -0.62
CA HIS A 502 1.73 -24.14 -1.70
C HIS A 502 3.03 -23.85 -2.46
N VAL A 503 3.39 -22.59 -2.64
CA VAL A 503 4.70 -22.20 -3.16
C VAL A 503 5.83 -22.67 -2.24
N SER A 504 5.67 -22.49 -0.92
CA SER A 504 6.63 -22.96 0.09
C SER A 504 6.83 -24.48 0.05
N GLU A 505 5.78 -25.24 -0.22
CA GLU A 505 5.85 -26.70 -0.35
C GLU A 505 6.47 -27.17 -1.67
N ALA A 506 6.58 -26.30 -2.67
CA ALA A 506 7.21 -26.57 -3.97
C ALA A 506 8.72 -26.28 -3.99
N VAL A 507 9.27 -25.65 -2.95
CA VAL A 507 10.69 -25.34 -2.84
C VAL A 507 11.34 -26.09 -1.67
N PRO A 508 12.62 -26.49 -1.78
CA PRO A 508 13.33 -27.07 -0.67
C PRO A 508 13.38 -26.10 0.51
N ARG A 509 13.17 -26.62 1.73
CA ARG A 509 13.54 -25.86 2.92
C ARG A 509 15.05 -25.66 2.90
N GLY A 510 15.49 -24.40 2.90
CA GLY A 510 16.90 -24.08 2.96
C GLY A 510 17.54 -24.74 4.17
N LYS A 511 18.84 -25.05 4.10
CA LYS A 511 19.64 -25.15 5.32
C LYS A 511 19.60 -23.75 5.91
N SER A 512 18.71 -23.53 6.89
CA SER A 512 18.51 -22.25 7.57
C SER A 512 19.83 -21.47 7.57
N PRO A 513 19.90 -20.26 6.99
CA PRO A 513 21.08 -19.44 7.20
C PRO A 513 21.18 -19.38 8.71
N ARG A 514 22.25 -19.97 9.28
CA ARG A 514 22.54 -19.84 10.71
C ARG A 514 22.21 -18.40 11.01
N ALA A 515 21.26 -18.17 11.91
CA ALA A 515 21.12 -16.87 12.53
C ALA A 515 22.48 -16.61 13.14
N LYS A 516 23.40 -16.03 12.35
CA LYS A 516 24.65 -15.50 12.87
C LYS A 516 24.10 -14.49 13.85
N ASN A 517 24.32 -14.76 15.14
CA ASN A 517 24.08 -13.83 16.23
C ASN A 517 24.72 -12.52 15.82
N THR A 518 23.95 -11.72 15.09
CA THR A 518 24.37 -10.43 14.63
C THR A 518 24.12 -9.59 15.87
N PRO A 519 25.16 -8.94 16.42
CA PRO A 519 25.02 -8.12 17.60
C PRO A 519 23.78 -7.23 17.49
N GLY A 520 23.19 -6.89 18.64
CA GLY A 520 22.08 -5.97 18.74
C GLY A 520 22.25 -4.77 17.81
N PHE A 521 21.14 -4.19 17.37
CA PHE A 521 21.21 -2.85 16.80
C PHE A 521 21.65 -1.96 17.97
N SER A 522 22.96 -1.75 18.09
CA SER A 522 23.51 -0.80 19.04
C SER A 522 23.16 0.56 18.47
N LEU A 523 22.25 1.24 19.15
CA LEU A 523 21.90 2.63 18.87
C LEU A 523 23.20 3.45 18.85
N PRO A 524 23.47 4.26 17.83
CA PRO A 524 24.33 5.41 18.02
C PRO A 524 23.72 6.40 19.02
#